data_AF-X1A4W0-F1
#
_entry.id   AF-X1A4W0-F1
#
_cell.length_a   1.000
_cell.length_b   1.000
_cell.length_c   1.000
_cell.angle_alpha   90.00
_cell.angle_beta   90.00
_cell.angle_gamma   90.00
#
_symmetry.space_group_name_H-M   'P 1'
#
loop_
_entity.id
_entity.type
_entity.pdbx_description
1 polymer ?
#
loop_
_entity_poly.entity_id
_entity_poly.type
_entity_poly.pdbx_seq_one_letter_code
_entity_poly.pdbx_strand_id
1 'polypeptide(L)'
;NKFEFIEVRDYYNPTLFRLVLGENHILTRIDPKETIKFSYVLQPRVRGEYPFGPLSVIVKDRLGFNSEERIVPKSVTKILIYPPYEDIKRIEILGSKRSLSLNYGIQRSKMK
;
A
#
# COMPACT_ATOMS: atom_id res chain seq x y z
N ASN A 1 2.88 -32.50 -15.18
CA ASN A 1 2.78 -31.15 -15.75
C ASN A 1 3.62 -30.18 -14.95
N LYS A 2 4.65 -29.62 -15.57
CA LYS A 2 5.54 -28.59 -15.01
C LYS A 2 5.26 -27.30 -15.78
N PHE A 3 5.10 -26.18 -15.07
CA PHE A 3 4.99 -24.88 -15.72
C PHE A 3 6.40 -24.32 -15.91
N GLU A 4 6.77 -24.01 -17.15
CA GLU A 4 8.12 -23.53 -17.45
C GLU A 4 8.34 -22.07 -17.08
N PHE A 5 7.31 -21.23 -17.18
CA PHE A 5 7.40 -19.83 -16.78
C PHE A 5 6.08 -19.39 -16.18
N ILE A 6 6.14 -18.96 -14.92
CA ILE A 6 5.03 -18.34 -14.22
C ILE A 6 5.47 -16.94 -13.85
N GLU A 7 4.67 -15.96 -14.26
CA GLU A 7 4.74 -14.61 -13.76
C GLU A 7 3.61 -14.42 -12.74
N VAL A 8 3.97 -14.04 -11.52
CA VAL A 8 2.99 -13.61 -10.50
C VAL A 8 3.16 -12.12 -10.34
N ARG A 9 2.08 -11.37 -10.52
CA ARG A 9 2.07 -9.91 -10.39
C ARG A 9 1.00 -9.49 -9.41
N ASP A 10 1.40 -8.62 -8.49
CA ASP A 10 0.51 -8.01 -7.51
C ASP A 10 0.19 -6.57 -7.93
N TYR A 11 -1.08 -6.20 -7.82
CA TYR A 11 -1.56 -4.90 -8.24
C TYR A 11 -1.61 -3.92 -7.06
N TYR A 12 -1.12 -2.70 -7.29
CA TYR A 12 -1.30 -1.58 -6.38
C TYR A 12 -1.41 -0.29 -7.20
N ASN A 13 -1.93 0.77 -6.59
CA ASN A 13 -2.07 2.07 -7.26
C ASN A 13 -0.73 2.87 -7.19
N PRO A 14 0.00 3.06 -8.31
CA PRO A 14 1.30 3.73 -8.31
C PRO A 14 1.23 5.24 -8.04
N THR A 15 0.05 5.85 -8.15
CA THR A 15 -0.16 7.27 -7.80
C THR A 15 -0.16 7.44 -6.27
N LEU A 16 -0.68 6.46 -5.55
CA LEU A 16 -0.83 6.48 -4.09
C LEU A 16 0.36 5.88 -3.36
N PHE A 17 1.06 4.95 -4.00
CA PHE A 17 2.20 4.24 -3.44
C PHE A 17 3.43 4.37 -4.33
N ARG A 18 4.56 4.65 -3.70
CA ARG A 18 5.87 4.61 -4.36
C ARG A 18 6.53 3.27 -4.07
N LEU A 19 6.94 2.55 -5.11
CA LEU A 19 7.83 1.40 -4.97
C LEU A 19 9.21 1.87 -4.56
N VAL A 20 9.66 1.41 -3.39
CA VAL A 20 10.96 1.78 -2.81
C VAL A 20 11.99 0.71 -3.11
N LEU A 21 11.61 -0.56 -2.98
CA LEU A 21 12.53 -1.69 -3.12
C LEU A 21 11.81 -2.93 -3.62
N GLY A 22 12.51 -3.71 -4.45
CA GLY A 22 12.00 -4.94 -5.05
C GLY A 22 11.11 -4.67 -6.25
N GLU A 23 10.35 -5.70 -6.63
CA GLU A 23 9.41 -5.66 -7.75
C GLU A 23 8.07 -6.22 -7.29
N ASN A 24 6.98 -5.62 -7.75
CA ASN A 24 5.63 -6.11 -7.48
C ASN A 24 5.24 -7.32 -8.34
N HIS A 25 6.21 -7.87 -9.08
CA HIS A 25 6.03 -9.09 -9.84
C HIS A 25 7.27 -9.96 -9.71
N ILE A 26 7.09 -11.26 -9.96
CA ILE A 26 8.17 -12.24 -10.05
C ILE A 26 7.93 -13.10 -11.27
N LEU A 27 8.97 -13.30 -12.08
CA LEU A 27 8.99 -14.27 -13.17
C LEU A 27 9.89 -15.44 -12.76
N THR A 28 9.30 -16.62 -12.59
CA THR A 28 10.06 -17.78 -12.12
C THR A 28 9.51 -19.10 -12.66
N ARG A 29 10.33 -20.14 -12.52
CA ARG A 29 9.91 -21.54 -12.57
C ARG A 29 9.43 -21.96 -11.19
N ILE A 30 8.42 -22.83 -11.12
CA ILE A 30 8.01 -23.46 -9.87
C ILE A 30 7.89 -24.96 -10.10
N ASP A 31 8.57 -25.74 -9.28
CA ASP A 31 8.46 -27.18 -9.28
C ASP A 31 7.25 -27.65 -8.45
N PRO A 32 6.74 -28.87 -8.68
CA PRO A 32 5.62 -29.38 -7.90
C PRO A 32 5.91 -29.37 -6.40
N LYS A 33 5.01 -28.78 -5.61
CA LYS A 33 5.12 -28.59 -4.15
C LYS A 33 6.23 -27.61 -3.70
N GLU A 34 6.88 -26.92 -4.63
CA GLU A 34 7.79 -25.84 -4.29
C GLU A 34 7.01 -24.60 -3.80
N THR A 35 7.62 -23.83 -2.91
CA THR A 35 7.07 -22.57 -2.42
C THR A 35 8.08 -21.45 -2.68
N ILE A 36 7.66 -20.46 -3.46
CA ILE A 36 8.47 -19.29 -3.76
C ILE A 36 7.84 -18.09 -3.05
N LYS A 37 8.69 -17.27 -2.44
CA LYS A 37 8.28 -16.02 -1.77
C LYS A 37 9.00 -14.87 -2.44
N PHE A 38 8.25 -13.82 -2.77
CA PHE A 38 8.81 -12.54 -3.17
C PHE A 38 8.21 -11.46 -2.28
N SER A 39 8.96 -10.39 -2.08
CA SER A 39 8.53 -9.24 -1.29
C SER A 39 9.01 -7.96 -1.93
N TYR A 40 8.24 -6.91 -1.71
CA TYR A 40 8.53 -5.57 -2.19
C TYR A 40 8.11 -4.56 -1.13
N VAL A 41 8.74 -3.39 -1.15
CA VAL A 41 8.50 -2.33 -0.17
C VAL A 41 7.82 -1.16 -0.85
N LEU A 42 6.66 -0.77 -0.31
CA LEU A 42 5.95 0.41 -0.75
C LEU A 42 5.94 1.51 0.31
N GLN A 43 6.12 2.74 -0.15
CA GLN A 43 5.92 3.93 0.65
C GLN A 43 4.58 4.56 0.28
N PRO A 44 3.64 4.69 1.23
CA PRO A 44 2.38 5.37 0.98
C PRO A 44 2.54 6.89 0.97
N ARG A 45 1.76 7.57 0.14
CA ARG A 45 1.76 9.04 0.02
C ARG A 45 0.57 9.71 0.68
N VAL A 46 -0.57 9.03 0.75
CA VAL A 46 -1.85 9.58 1.19
C VAL A 46 -2.46 8.67 2.25
N ARG A 47 -3.12 9.28 3.24
CA ARG A 47 -3.88 8.55 4.27
C ARG A 47 -5.16 7.97 3.68
N GLY A 48 -5.55 6.79 4.13
CA GLY A 48 -6.79 6.16 3.69
C GLY A 48 -6.78 4.65 3.83
N GLU A 49 -7.89 4.04 3.45
CA GLU A 49 -8.03 2.60 3.28
C GLU A 49 -7.95 2.28 1.79
N TYR A 50 -6.99 1.42 1.41
CA TYR A 50 -6.74 1.10 0.02
C TYR A 50 -6.76 -0.40 -0.24
N PRO A 51 -7.38 -0.85 -1.35
CA PRO A 51 -7.27 -2.22 -1.79
C PRO A 51 -5.89 -2.49 -2.41
N PHE A 52 -5.30 -3.60 -2.02
CA PHE A 52 -4.11 -4.22 -2.59
C PHE A 52 -4.50 -5.50 -3.30
N GLY A 53 -3.86 -5.78 -4.42
CA GLY A 53 -4.29 -6.80 -5.37
C GLY A 53 -5.35 -6.28 -6.36
N PRO A 54 -5.89 -7.15 -7.20
CA PRO A 54 -5.77 -8.60 -7.12
C PRO A 54 -4.41 -9.12 -7.62
N LEU A 55 -4.08 -10.35 -7.21
CA LEU A 55 -2.95 -11.10 -7.75
C LEU A 55 -3.32 -11.68 -9.11
N SER A 56 -2.56 -11.33 -10.14
CA SER A 56 -2.61 -11.93 -11.47
C SER A 56 -1.49 -12.96 -11.62
N VAL A 57 -1.83 -14.13 -12.13
CA VAL A 57 -0.89 -15.19 -12.47
C VAL A 57 -0.93 -15.38 -13.98
N ILE A 58 0.22 -15.24 -14.63
CA ILE A 58 0.37 -15.38 -16.07
C ILE A 58 1.29 -16.58 -16.30
N VAL A 59 0.77 -17.61 -16.95
CA VAL A 59 1.54 -18.78 -17.37
C VAL A 59 1.98 -18.55 -18.80
N LYS A 60 3.28 -18.64 -19.06
CA LYS A 60 3.86 -18.45 -20.40
C LYS A 60 4.45 -19.76 -20.91
N ASP A 61 4.32 -19.97 -22.22
CA ASP A 61 4.99 -21.06 -22.91
C ASP A 61 6.50 -20.78 -23.04
N ARG A 62 7.30 -21.83 -23.28
CA ARG A 62 8.76 -21.75 -23.38
C ARG A 62 9.25 -20.75 -24.42
N LEU A 63 8.54 -20.70 -25.55
CA LEU A 63 8.85 -19.82 -26.68
C LEU A 63 8.23 -18.42 -26.54
N GLY A 64 7.42 -18.18 -25.50
CA GLY A 64 6.77 -16.89 -25.24
C GLY A 64 5.66 -16.50 -26.21
N PHE A 65 5.26 -17.39 -27.14
CA PHE A 65 4.21 -17.11 -28.13
C PHE A 65 2.81 -17.15 -27.54
N ASN A 66 2.59 -17.97 -26.51
CA ASN A 66 1.30 -18.13 -25.85
C ASN A 66 1.41 -17.79 -24.38
N SER A 67 0.40 -17.11 -23.86
CA SER A 67 0.26 -16.82 -22.44
C SER A 67 -1.20 -16.90 -22.02
N GLU A 68 -1.45 -17.49 -20.84
CA GLU A 68 -2.76 -17.47 -20.19
C GLU A 68 -2.66 -16.69 -18.89
N GLU A 69 -3.51 -15.68 -18.73
CA GLU A 69 -3.61 -14.88 -17.52
C GLU A 69 -4.86 -15.29 -16.72
N ARG A 70 -4.69 -15.47 -15.41
CA ARG A 70 -5.78 -15.66 -14.47
C ARG A 70 -5.63 -14.81 -13.23
N ILE A 71 -6.76 -14.31 -12.75
CA ILE A 71 -6.84 -13.58 -11.50
C ILE A 71 -7.09 -14.57 -10.37
N VAL A 72 -6.29 -14.50 -9.30
CA VAL A 72 -6.48 -15.33 -8.11
C VAL A 72 -7.74 -14.86 -7.37
N PRO A 73 -8.74 -15.73 -7.15
CA PRO A 73 -9.95 -15.37 -6.43
C PRO A 73 -9.62 -14.91 -5.00
N LYS A 74 -10.32 -13.89 -4.50
CA LYS A 74 -10.18 -13.39 -3.11
C LYS A 74 -8.76 -12.94 -2.74
N SER A 75 -7.97 -12.50 -3.72
CA SER A 75 -6.60 -11.99 -3.52
C SER A 75 -6.53 -10.49 -3.18
N VAL A 76 -7.67 -9.85 -2.94
CA VAL A 76 -7.72 -8.42 -2.60
C VAL A 76 -7.68 -8.24 -1.09
N THR A 77 -6.69 -7.49 -0.62
CA THR A 77 -6.51 -7.17 0.80
C THR A 77 -6.68 -5.68 1.02
N LYS A 78 -7.43 -5.26 2.04
CA LYS A 78 -7.54 -3.84 2.39
C LYS A 78 -6.49 -3.46 3.42
N ILE A 79 -5.76 -2.38 3.17
CA ILE A 79 -4.73 -1.85 4.06
C ILE A 79 -5.12 -0.45 4.52
N LEU A 80 -5.07 -0.21 5.83
CA LEU A 80 -5.35 1.08 6.44
C LEU A 80 -4.05 1.83 6.74
N ILE A 81 -3.98 3.09 6.30
CA ILE A 81 -2.80 3.92 6.39
C ILE A 81 -3.09 5.15 7.24
N TYR A 82 -2.43 5.19 8.39
CA TYR A 82 -2.51 6.31 9.32
C TYR A 82 -1.52 7.42 8.97
N PRO A 83 -1.82 8.67 9.36
CA PRO A 83 -0.86 9.76 9.25
C PRO A 83 0.38 9.48 10.12
N PRO A 84 1.54 10.07 9.76
CA PRO A 84 2.72 10.03 10.62
C PRO A 84 2.40 10.61 12.02
N TYR A 85 3.01 10.03 13.06
CA TYR A 85 2.83 10.48 14.44
C TYR A 85 3.18 11.96 14.64
N GLU A 86 4.14 12.50 13.90
CA GLU A 86 4.51 13.91 13.96
C GLU A 86 3.35 14.84 13.59
N ASP A 87 2.56 14.45 12.59
CA ASP A 87 1.38 15.21 12.18
C ASP A 87 0.27 15.11 13.24
N ILE A 88 0.11 13.95 13.87
CA ILE A 88 -0.83 13.76 14.99
C ILE A 88 -0.47 14.71 16.15
N LYS A 89 0.81 14.73 16.55
CA LYS A 89 1.30 15.59 17.63
C LYS A 89 1.16 17.07 17.29
N ARG A 90 1.39 17.46 16.02
CA ARG A 90 1.19 18.83 15.56
C ARG A 90 -0.28 19.25 15.68
N ILE A 91 -1.21 18.38 15.27
CA ILE A 91 -2.66 18.63 15.40
C ILE A 91 -3.06 18.79 16.86
N GLU A 92 -2.54 17.95 17.75
CA GLU A 92 -2.79 18.00 19.19
C GLU A 92 -2.30 19.31 19.83
N ILE A 93 -1.09 19.75 19.47
CA ILE A 93 -0.53 21.04 19.94
C ILE A 93 -1.35 22.21 19.40
N LEU A 94 -1.77 22.18 18.13
CA LEU A 94 -2.60 23.24 17.54
C LEU A 94 -4.00 23.29 18.17
N GLY A 95 -4.60 22.13 18.46
CA GLY A 95 -5.87 22.02 19.17
C GLY A 95 -5.78 22.57 20.59
N SER A 96 -4.73 22.22 21.32
CA SER A 96 -4.45 22.72 22.67
C SER A 96 -4.21 24.23 22.71
N LYS A 97 -3.50 24.79 21.72
CA LYS A 97 -3.33 26.26 21.60
C LYS A 97 -4.65 26.96 21.30
N ARG A 98 -5.52 26.38 20.47
CA ARG A 98 -6.84 26.95 20.14
C ARG A 98 -7.78 26.95 21.35
N SER A 99 -7.79 25.89 22.15
CA SER A 99 -8.59 25.83 23.38
C SER A 99 -8.08 26.82 24.44
N LEU A 100 -6.77 26.98 24.59
CA LEU A 100 -6.18 28.01 25.45
C LEU A 100 -6.57 29.42 24.98
N SER A 101 -6.46 29.73 23.70
CA SER A 101 -6.86 31.04 23.16
C SER A 101 -8.35 31.36 23.34
N LEU A 102 -9.23 30.36 23.27
CA LEU A 102 -10.66 30.52 23.58
C LEU A 102 -10.90 30.85 25.07
N ASN A 103 -10.14 30.22 25.97
CA ASN A 103 -10.21 30.51 27.40
C ASN A 103 -9.63 31.90 27.77
N TYR A 104 -8.56 32.35 27.09
CA TYR A 104 -7.94 33.65 27.37
C TYR A 104 -8.59 34.83 26.63
N GLY A 105 -9.33 34.60 25.54
CA GLY A 105 -10.01 35.64 24.76
C GLY A 105 -11.12 36.38 25.52
N ILE A 106 -11.69 35.76 26.55
CA ILE A 106 -12.72 36.35 27.42
C ILE A 106 -12.12 37.29 28.48
N GLN A 107 -10.81 37.23 28.75
CA GLN A 107 -10.15 38.03 29.80
C GLN A 107 -9.44 39.30 29.30
N ARG A 108 -9.76 39.82 28.11
CA ARG A 108 -9.46 41.23 27.80
C ARG A 108 -10.56 42.10 28.38
N SER A 109 -10.54 42.26 29.69
CA SER A 109 -11.37 43.23 30.40
C SER A 109 -11.13 44.62 29.81
N LYS A 110 -12.22 45.35 29.58
CA LYS A 110 -12.17 46.80 29.45
C LYS A 110 -11.66 47.36 30.78
N MET A 111 -10.36 47.60 30.90
CA MET A 111 -9.87 48.61 31.83
C MET A 111 -10.30 49.96 31.25
N LYS A 112 -11.37 50.52 31.83
CA LYS A 112 -11.68 51.95 31.79
C LYS A 112 -10.87 52.65 32.86
#